data_AF-A0A673ZP44-F1
#
_entry.id   AF-A0A673ZP44-F1
#
_cell.length_a   1.000
_cell.length_b   1.000
_cell.length_c   1.000
_cell.angle_alpha   90.00
_cell.angle_beta   90.00
_cell.angle_gamma   90.00
#
_symmetry.space_group_name_H-M   'P 1'
#
loop_
_entity.id
_entity.type
_entity.pdbx_description
1 polymer ?
#
loop_
_entity_poly.entity_id
_entity_poly.type
_entity_poly.pdbx_seq_one_letter_code
_entity_poly.pdbx_strand_id
1 'polypeptide(L)'
;MEYVKFGVLLWFSWAQFISNAHSADSSQQPFPTEKLLVLTVATQETDGYRRFMQSADYFNYTVKVLGMGEEWKGGDVGRSIGGGQKVRLLKEAMEGLSDQEDLVVLFVDR
;
A
#
# COMPACT_ATOMS: atom_id res chain seq x y z
N MET A 1 -61.60 -1.20 -2.52
CA MET A 1 -60.61 -2.26 -2.21
C MET A 1 -59.32 -2.09 -3.03
N GLU A 2 -58.70 -0.90 -3.06
CA GLU A 2 -57.43 -0.69 -3.79
C GLU A 2 -56.39 0.13 -3.02
N TYR A 3 -56.80 1.00 -2.10
CA TYR A 3 -55.87 1.85 -1.34
C TYR A 3 -55.08 1.11 -0.24
N VAL A 4 -55.62 0.00 0.29
CA VAL A 4 -54.92 -0.81 1.31
C VAL A 4 -53.77 -1.62 0.68
N LYS A 5 -53.86 -1.94 -0.62
CA LYS A 5 -52.78 -2.65 -1.34
C LYS A 5 -51.58 -1.74 -1.63
N PHE A 6 -51.80 -0.44 -1.84
CA PHE A 6 -50.74 0.52 -2.17
C PHE A 6 -49.89 0.94 -0.97
N GLY A 7 -50.48 1.07 0.22
CA GLY A 7 -49.74 1.43 1.45
C GLY A 7 -48.79 0.32 1.93
N VAL A 8 -49.17 -0.94 1.72
CA VAL A 8 -48.34 -2.09 2.10
C VAL A 8 -47.10 -2.21 1.20
N LEU A 9 -47.23 -1.95 -0.11
CA LEU A 9 -46.11 -2.04 -1.06
C LEU A 9 -44.99 -1.00 -0.78
N LEU A 10 -45.34 0.19 -0.29
CA LEU A 10 -44.37 1.23 0.03
C LEU A 10 -43.57 0.95 1.32
N TRP A 11 -44.17 0.27 2.29
CA TRP A 11 -43.46 -0.19 3.50
C TRP A 11 -42.50 -1.35 3.23
N PHE A 12 -42.88 -2.29 2.35
CA PHE A 12 -41.99 -3.37 1.94
C PHE A 12 -40.78 -2.86 1.15
N SER A 13 -40.95 -1.83 0.32
CA SER A 13 -39.87 -1.29 -0.51
C SER A 13 -38.79 -0.53 0.31
N TRP A 14 -39.20 0.24 1.33
CA TRP A 14 -38.25 0.92 2.22
C TRP A 14 -37.55 -0.05 3.18
N ALA A 15 -38.24 -1.05 3.70
CA ALA A 15 -37.64 -2.07 4.56
C ALA A 15 -36.57 -2.91 3.82
N GLN A 16 -36.78 -3.21 2.54
CA GLN A 16 -35.79 -3.89 1.70
C GLN A 16 -34.59 -2.99 1.36
N PHE A 17 -34.80 -1.69 1.16
CA PHE A 17 -33.71 -0.73 0.92
C PHE A 17 -32.79 -0.57 2.14
N ILE A 18 -33.36 -0.52 3.35
CA ILE A 18 -32.58 -0.43 4.61
C ILE A 18 -31.83 -1.74 4.90
N SER A 19 -32.45 -2.89 4.58
CA SER A 19 -31.80 -4.20 4.72
C SER A 19 -30.59 -4.35 3.79
N ASN A 20 -30.66 -3.84 2.55
CA ASN A 20 -29.54 -3.88 1.61
C ASN A 20 -28.41 -2.89 1.93
N ALA A 21 -28.70 -1.77 2.59
CA ALA A 21 -27.68 -0.82 3.04
C ALA A 21 -26.81 -1.40 4.19
N HIS A 22 -27.33 -2.36 4.95
CA HIS A 22 -26.60 -3.08 6.00
C HIS A 22 -25.74 -4.25 5.49
N SER A 23 -25.82 -4.56 4.20
CA SER A 23 -25.05 -5.64 3.55
C SER A 23 -23.82 -5.11 2.81
N ALA A 24 -23.19 -4.04 3.30
CA ALA A 24 -21.79 -3.81 3.00
C ALA A 24 -21.00 -4.85 3.81
N ASP A 25 -20.90 -6.06 3.24
CA ASP A 25 -20.18 -7.18 3.81
C ASP A 25 -18.73 -6.77 4.10
N SER A 26 -18.44 -6.50 5.37
CA SER A 26 -17.14 -6.12 5.90
C SER A 26 -16.24 -7.33 6.14
N SER A 27 -16.56 -8.50 5.56
CA SER A 27 -15.84 -9.77 5.72
C SER A 27 -14.49 -9.85 5.00
N GLN A 28 -13.85 -8.72 4.68
CA GLN A 28 -12.48 -8.76 4.19
C GLN A 28 -11.56 -9.22 5.33
N GLN A 29 -11.07 -10.46 5.23
CA GLN A 29 -10.05 -10.98 6.12
C GLN A 29 -8.85 -10.01 6.11
N PRO A 30 -8.25 -9.72 7.29
CA PRO A 30 -7.09 -8.84 7.36
C PRO A 30 -5.98 -9.36 6.43
N PHE A 31 -5.33 -8.46 5.70
CA PHE A 31 -4.18 -8.82 4.88
C PHE A 31 -3.06 -9.35 5.78
N PRO A 32 -2.41 -10.48 5.46
CA PRO A 32 -1.32 -11.02 6.26
C PRO A 32 -0.11 -10.07 6.21
N THR A 33 0.22 -9.42 7.33
CA THR A 33 1.28 -8.39 7.40
C THR A 33 2.66 -8.93 7.05
N GLU A 34 2.91 -10.22 7.24
CA GLU A 34 4.13 -10.92 6.84
C GLU A 34 4.32 -11.01 5.32
N LYS A 35 3.24 -10.79 4.55
CA LYS A 35 3.29 -10.69 3.08
C LYS A 35 3.46 -9.26 2.59
N LEU A 36 3.81 -8.32 3.46
CA LEU A 36 4.16 -6.95 3.10
C LEU A 36 5.67 -6.74 3.23
N LEU A 37 6.32 -6.44 2.10
CA LEU A 37 7.72 -6.01 2.06
C LEU A 37 7.80 -4.53 1.71
N VAL A 38 8.47 -3.74 2.55
CA VAL A 38 8.78 -2.34 2.25
C VAL A 38 10.14 -2.26 1.57
N LEU A 39 10.18 -1.63 0.40
CA LEU A 39 11.42 -1.32 -0.31
C LEU A 39 11.66 0.18 -0.29
N THR A 40 12.90 0.57 0.00
CA THR A 40 13.34 1.95 -0.12
C THR A 40 14.73 2.02 -0.74
N VAL A 41 15.08 3.15 -1.35
CA VAL A 41 16.43 3.36 -1.89
C VAL A 41 17.18 4.31 -0.99
N ALA A 42 18.30 3.85 -0.44
CA ALA A 42 19.18 4.65 0.38
C ALA A 42 20.64 4.47 0.00
N THR A 43 21.29 5.50 -0.54
CA THR A 43 22.74 5.47 -0.87
C THR A 43 23.67 5.77 0.30
N GLN A 44 23.16 6.40 1.35
CA GLN A 44 23.91 6.86 2.53
C GLN A 44 22.99 6.91 3.76
N GLU A 45 23.54 6.79 4.96
CA GLU A 45 22.78 6.96 6.20
C GLU A 45 22.57 8.43 6.56
N THR A 46 21.62 9.07 5.90
CA THR A 46 21.21 10.44 6.22
C THR A 46 20.34 10.48 7.48
N ASP A 47 20.16 11.67 8.06
CA ASP A 47 19.19 11.86 9.15
C ASP A 47 17.76 11.45 8.73
N GLY A 48 17.34 11.82 7.52
CA GLY A 48 16.04 11.40 6.96
C GLY A 48 15.88 9.88 6.94
N TYR A 49 16.88 9.16 6.42
CA TYR A 49 16.91 7.71 6.44
C TYR A 49 16.76 7.12 7.84
N ARG A 50 17.47 7.67 8.84
CA ARG A 50 17.38 7.19 10.23
C ARG A 50 15.98 7.39 10.81
N ARG A 51 15.34 8.53 10.55
CA ARG A 51 13.96 8.79 10.99
C ARG A 51 12.96 7.85 10.30
N PHE A 52 13.18 7.56 9.01
CA PHE A 52 12.39 6.57 8.28
C PHE A 52 12.52 5.18 8.92
N MET A 53 13.75 4.69 9.15
CA MET A 53 13.96 3.38 9.78
C MET A 53 13.38 3.32 11.20
N GLN A 54 13.57 4.37 12.01
CA GLN A 54 12.95 4.46 13.35
C GLN A 54 11.43 4.33 13.31
N SER A 55 10.77 4.94 12.30
CA SER A 55 9.32 4.86 12.14
C SER A 55 8.89 3.49 11.65
N ALA A 56 9.64 2.90 10.70
CA ALA A 56 9.38 1.56 10.19
C ALA A 56 9.51 0.50 11.31
N ASP A 57 10.55 0.60 12.12
CA ASP A 57 10.81 -0.29 13.25
C ASP A 57 9.72 -0.19 14.31
N TYR A 58 9.25 1.04 14.61
CA TYR A 58 8.15 1.25 15.58
C TYR A 58 6.87 0.50 15.20
N PHE A 59 6.57 0.40 13.89
CA PHE A 59 5.39 -0.32 13.38
C PHE A 59 5.68 -1.76 12.94
N ASN A 60 6.89 -2.29 13.20
CA ASN A 60 7.33 -3.63 12.79
C ASN A 60 7.27 -3.88 11.27
N TYR A 61 7.58 -2.88 10.45
CA TYR A 61 7.73 -3.09 9.02
C TYR A 61 9.04 -3.83 8.71
N THR A 62 8.97 -4.82 7.84
CA THR A 62 10.17 -5.41 7.24
C THR A 62 10.61 -4.52 6.07
N VAL A 63 11.72 -3.83 6.23
CA VAL A 63 12.31 -2.95 5.21
C VAL A 63 13.52 -3.60 4.57
N LYS A 64 13.55 -3.69 3.25
CA LYS A 64 14.77 -3.95 2.47
C LYS A 64 15.25 -2.65 1.81
N VAL A 65 16.45 -2.24 2.21
CA VAL A 65 17.10 -1.01 1.75
C VAL A 65 17.96 -1.33 0.52
N LEU A 66 17.78 -0.57 -0.56
CA LEU A 66 18.47 -0.76 -1.82
C LEU A 66 19.55 0.32 -2.03
N GLY A 67 20.70 -0.08 -2.56
CA GLY A 67 21.77 0.83 -2.98
C GLY A 67 22.62 1.42 -1.85
N MET A 68 22.58 0.88 -0.62
CA MET A 68 23.40 1.38 0.49
C MET A 68 24.89 1.29 0.17
N GLY A 69 25.59 2.42 0.29
CA GLY A 69 27.01 2.54 -0.07
C GLY A 69 27.25 2.75 -1.57
N GLU A 70 26.23 2.67 -2.43
CA GLU A 70 26.39 3.04 -3.84
C GLU A 70 26.45 4.56 -4.03
N GLU A 71 27.25 5.00 -4.99
CA GLU A 71 27.24 6.40 -5.43
C GLU A 71 25.87 6.76 -6.03
N TRP A 72 25.36 7.95 -5.68
CA TRP A 72 24.16 8.49 -6.28
C TRP A 72 24.44 9.09 -7.67
N LYS A 73 23.84 8.48 -8.69
CA LYS A 73 23.89 8.86 -10.10
C LYS A 73 22.52 9.28 -10.66
N GLY A 74 21.53 9.46 -9.79
CA GLY A 74 20.17 9.84 -10.18
C GLY A 74 19.95 11.33 -10.44
N GLY A 75 20.99 12.17 -10.39
CA GLY A 75 20.90 13.62 -10.60
C GLY A 75 20.36 14.39 -9.39
N ASP A 76 20.22 15.71 -9.51
CA ASP A 76 19.72 16.57 -8.42
C ASP A 76 18.18 16.63 -8.42
N VAL A 77 17.55 15.64 -7.79
CA VAL A 77 16.08 15.48 -7.74
C VAL A 77 15.38 16.65 -7.03
N GLY A 78 16.09 17.40 -6.19
CA GLY A 78 15.55 18.59 -5.54
C GLY A 78 15.46 19.80 -6.47
N ARG A 79 16.16 19.78 -7.61
CA ARG A 79 16.25 20.92 -8.54
C ARG A 79 15.76 20.60 -9.96
N SER A 80 15.76 19.35 -10.36
CA SER A 80 15.34 18.92 -11.70
C SER A 80 14.76 17.51 -11.70
N ILE A 81 14.28 17.07 -12.87
CA ILE A 81 13.90 15.68 -13.10
C ILE A 81 15.10 14.77 -12.87
N GLY A 82 14.87 13.60 -12.29
CA GLY A 82 15.91 12.61 -11.99
C GLY A 82 15.34 11.40 -11.24
N GLY A 83 16.22 10.66 -10.58
CA GLY A 83 15.85 9.53 -9.72
C GLY A 83 15.72 8.19 -10.42
N GLY A 84 16.05 8.08 -11.71
CA GLY A 84 15.97 6.83 -12.47
C GLY A 84 16.81 5.67 -11.89
N GLN A 85 17.87 5.98 -11.13
CA GLN A 85 18.63 4.97 -10.37
C GLN A 85 17.74 4.20 -9.39
N LYS A 86 16.70 4.84 -8.80
CA LYS A 86 15.75 4.16 -7.93
C LYS A 86 15.00 3.05 -8.65
N VAL A 87 14.58 3.31 -9.89
CA VAL A 87 13.85 2.35 -10.73
C VAL A 87 14.77 1.20 -11.17
N ARG A 88 16.03 1.49 -11.52
CA ARG A 88 17.02 0.45 -11.83
C ARG A 88 17.21 -0.50 -10.64
N LEU A 89 17.45 0.05 -9.45
CA LEU A 89 17.64 -0.73 -8.22
C LEU A 89 16.38 -1.51 -7.84
N LEU A 90 15.20 -0.90 -8.00
CA LEU A 90 13.92 -1.59 -7.79
C LEU A 90 13.76 -2.77 -8.75
N LYS A 91 14.06 -2.58 -10.04
CA LYS A 91 14.01 -3.67 -11.03
C LYS A 91 14.89 -4.85 -10.61
N GLU A 92 16.15 -4.59 -10.27
CA GLU A 92 17.10 -5.63 -9.80
C GLU A 92 16.59 -6.33 -8.53
N ALA A 93 15.99 -5.59 -7.60
CA ALA A 93 15.39 -6.18 -6.40
C ALA A 93 14.16 -7.05 -6.70
N MET A 94 13.35 -6.66 -7.68
CA MET A 94 12.14 -7.38 -8.08
C MET A 94 12.43 -8.70 -8.80
N GLU A 95 13.56 -8.82 -9.49
CA GLU A 95 13.99 -10.07 -10.13
C GLU A 95 14.13 -11.22 -9.11
N GLY A 96 14.55 -10.92 -7.86
CA GLY A 96 14.62 -11.92 -6.78
C GLY A 96 13.30 -12.19 -6.05
N LEU A 97 12.21 -11.51 -6.43
CA LEU A 97 10.88 -11.63 -5.81
C LEU A 97 9.83 -12.17 -6.80
N SER A 98 10.24 -12.55 -8.02
CA SER A 98 9.34 -12.92 -9.12
C SER A 98 8.40 -14.08 -8.80
N ASP A 99 8.82 -15.00 -7.94
CA ASP A 99 8.11 -16.25 -7.66
C ASP A 99 7.13 -16.11 -6.48
N GLN A 100 7.04 -14.93 -5.86
CA GLN A 100 6.19 -14.65 -4.69
C GLN A 100 4.91 -13.91 -5.12
N GLU A 101 3.96 -14.64 -5.70
CA GLU A 101 2.72 -14.07 -6.28
C GLU A 101 1.82 -13.35 -5.27
N ASP A 102 1.92 -13.72 -3.99
CA ASP A 102 1.10 -13.21 -2.89
C ASP A 102 1.80 -12.12 -2.06
N LEU A 103 3.04 -11.77 -2.42
CA LEU A 103 3.80 -10.70 -1.78
C LEU A 103 3.31 -9.33 -2.27
N VAL A 104 2.95 -8.47 -1.33
CA VAL A 104 2.71 -7.05 -1.58
C VAL A 104 4.00 -6.28 -1.32
N VAL A 105 4.45 -5.55 -2.34
CA VAL A 105 5.64 -4.69 -2.25
C VAL A 105 5.21 -3.22 -2.16
N LEU A 106 5.61 -2.55 -1.09
CA LEU A 106 5.45 -1.11 -0.91
C LEU A 106 6.78 -0.42 -1.18
N PHE A 107 6.90 0.28 -2.30
CA PHE A 107 8.07 1.09 -2.61
C PHE A 107 7.86 2.55 -2.18
N VAL A 108 8.72 3.05 -1.29
CA VAL A 108 8.64 4.42 -0.74
C VAL A 108 10.02 5.09 -0.70
N ASP A 109 10.04 6.41 -0.72
CA ASP A 109 11.26 7.15 -0.43
C ASP A 109 11.58 7.15 1.08
N ARG A 110 12.84 7.45 1.39
CA ARG A 110 13.40 7.49 2.77
C ARG A 110 13.41 8.89 3.38
#